data_AF-A0A0N4WCX1-F1
#
_entry.id   AF-A0A0N4WCX1-F1
#
_cell.length_a   1.000
_cell.length_b   1.000
_cell.length_c   1.000
_cell.angle_alpha   90.00
_cell.angle_beta   90.00
_cell.angle_gamma   90.00
#
_symmetry.space_group_name_H-M   'P 1'
#
loop_
_entity.id
_entity.type
_entity.pdbx_description
1 polymer ?
#
loop_
_entity_poly.entity_id
_entity_poly.type
_entity_poly.pdbx_seq_one_letter_code
_entity_poly.pdbx_strand_id
1 'polypeptide(L)'
;MAWLRVISLLLLASVTAVKREDFKTCDQSGFCKRQRGAKDTGYEVLPESVKVDNNYVAAVLQNPQNKLALRLWGLKDSSVQLRIDETDAAIRGRFFPQHALNGQPEKLPFSDVNVRSDSVHVTTGDKKLKVVITFKPFVVELYDENSELIAQVNRDGKLMVEEYRLKEETKEYPENFWEETFKSHTDSKPFGSSSVGVDVSFIGFRNAYGLPEHADSFALKSTVGNTDPFRLYNLDVFEYEINNPMSLYVAVPYIVAHKKNATVGALWLNAAETWIDTSSSVSNKGFFRSVLDKMVPGQEVPHFDAHFMSETGLIDIFFFGGPSPRDVQRQLSRITGVTPIPPLFSIAYHQCRWNYNDEQDVAEVNENFDVYNIPMDVIWLDIEHTDGKKYFTWEPHKFAHPKEMIDGVAAKGRKMVTIIDPHIKKDDGYPIYKDAKDMGLYVKKADGQTDFEGHCWPGSSAYLDFLNPETRRYWAAQFSFDRYIGSTPQLFTWNDMNEPSVFSGPEVTMNKDALHFGGIEHREIHNMYGFLQHSSTFEGQLQRTGGKDRPFILTRSGFVGSQRTAAIWTGDNTADWTHLAIASPMLLSLSVSGVPFVGG
;
A
#
# COMPACT_ATOMS: atom_id res chain seq x y z
N MET A 1 1.41 58.37 -19.65
CA MET A 1 0.65 57.16 -20.04
C MET A 1 1.62 55.97 -20.03
N ALA A 2 2.07 55.42 -18.90
CA ALA A 2 1.36 54.84 -17.74
C ALA A 2 0.56 53.55 -18.04
N TRP A 3 0.72 52.93 -19.21
CA TRP A 3 -0.07 51.74 -19.62
C TRP A 3 0.73 50.61 -20.29
N LEU A 4 2.05 50.52 -20.06
CA LEU A 4 2.89 49.46 -20.68
C LEU A 4 3.88 48.78 -19.73
N ARG A 5 3.80 49.03 -18.40
CA ARG A 5 4.69 48.40 -17.40
C ARG A 5 3.98 47.44 -16.42
N VAL A 6 2.71 47.10 -16.66
CA VAL A 6 1.92 46.27 -15.73
C VAL A 6 1.59 44.87 -16.28
N ILE A 7 1.87 44.57 -17.56
CA ILE A 7 1.46 43.29 -18.17
C ILE A 7 2.58 42.22 -18.16
N SER A 8 3.84 42.58 -17.90
CA SER A 8 4.95 41.60 -17.84
C SER A 8 5.20 40.99 -16.46
N LEU A 9 4.34 41.26 -15.46
CA LEU A 9 4.43 40.71 -14.09
C LEU A 9 3.34 39.65 -13.79
N LEU A 10 2.55 39.24 -14.79
CA LEU A 10 1.46 38.26 -14.63
C LEU A 10 1.73 36.91 -15.33
N LEU A 11 2.97 36.66 -15.75
CA LEU A 11 3.45 35.33 -16.15
C LEU A 11 4.47 34.83 -15.13
N LEU A 12 4.12 34.87 -13.85
CA LEU A 12 4.60 33.84 -12.93
C LEU A 12 3.86 32.57 -13.37
N ALA A 13 4.44 31.84 -14.32
CA ALA A 13 4.13 30.43 -14.43
C ALA A 13 4.45 29.86 -13.05
N SER A 14 3.41 29.55 -12.28
CA SER A 14 3.51 28.64 -11.17
C SER A 14 4.08 27.35 -11.77
N VAL A 15 5.39 27.15 -11.65
CA VAL A 15 5.99 25.85 -11.89
C VAL A 15 5.42 24.98 -10.79
N THR A 16 4.40 24.20 -11.12
CA THR A 16 3.92 23.12 -10.25
C THR A 16 5.06 22.12 -10.17
N ALA A 17 5.52 21.82 -8.96
CA ALA A 17 6.66 20.93 -8.74
C ALA A 17 6.33 19.50 -9.24
N VAL A 18 5.08 19.06 -9.03
CA VAL A 18 4.56 17.80 -9.55
C VAL A 18 3.85 17.98 -10.91
N LYS A 19 4.09 17.06 -11.84
CA LYS A 19 3.36 16.96 -13.12
C LYS A 19 2.05 16.20 -12.92
N ARG A 20 1.03 16.86 -12.38
CA ARG A 20 -0.27 16.23 -12.05
C ARG A 20 -0.88 15.47 -13.23
N GLU A 21 -0.65 15.93 -14.45
CA GLU A 21 -1.14 15.30 -15.67
C GLU A 21 -0.56 13.90 -15.91
N ASP A 22 0.59 13.54 -15.32
CA ASP A 22 1.19 12.20 -15.38
C ASP A 22 0.45 11.18 -14.51
N PHE A 23 -0.44 11.62 -13.61
CA PHE A 23 -1.13 10.78 -12.65
C PHE A 23 -2.65 10.86 -12.83
N LYS A 24 -3.33 9.72 -12.79
CA LYS A 24 -4.79 9.67 -12.96
C LYS A 24 -5.52 10.33 -11.79
N THR A 25 -6.51 11.15 -12.12
CA THR A 25 -7.65 11.47 -11.25
C THR A 25 -8.63 10.29 -11.19
N CYS A 26 -9.55 10.29 -10.22
CA CYS A 26 -10.58 9.25 -10.13
C CYS A 26 -11.45 9.19 -11.40
N ASP A 27 -11.76 10.34 -12.01
CA ASP A 27 -12.55 10.39 -13.26
C ASP A 27 -11.82 9.81 -14.48
N GLN A 28 -10.48 9.80 -14.44
CA GLN A 28 -9.63 9.19 -15.47
C GLN A 28 -9.36 7.69 -15.21
N SER A 29 -9.66 7.20 -14.01
CA SER A 29 -9.61 5.77 -13.68
C SER A 29 -10.99 5.15 -13.90
N GLY A 30 -11.12 4.28 -14.91
CA GLY A 30 -12.43 3.76 -15.33
C GLY A 30 -13.21 3.11 -14.19
N PHE A 31 -12.54 2.30 -13.35
CA PHE A 31 -13.22 1.65 -12.22
C PHE A 31 -13.56 2.62 -11.08
N CYS A 32 -12.69 3.60 -10.79
CA CYS A 32 -12.98 4.60 -9.76
C CYS A 32 -14.21 5.42 -10.13
N LYS A 33 -14.28 5.92 -11.36
CA LYS A 33 -15.45 6.64 -11.89
C LYS A 33 -16.75 5.83 -11.75
N ARG A 34 -16.72 4.54 -12.08
CA ARG A 34 -17.89 3.65 -11.97
C ARG A 34 -18.30 3.41 -10.52
N GLN A 35 -17.35 3.01 -9.67
CA GLN A 35 -17.59 2.74 -8.26
C GLN A 35 -18.05 4.00 -7.51
N ARG A 36 -17.41 5.15 -7.73
CA ARG A 36 -17.78 6.44 -7.12
C ARG A 36 -19.17 6.91 -7.53
N GLY A 37 -19.59 6.59 -8.75
CA GLY A 37 -20.94 6.85 -9.26
C GLY A 37 -22.00 5.83 -8.83
N ALA A 38 -21.61 4.74 -8.17
CA ALA A 38 -22.54 3.71 -7.71
C ALA A 38 -23.49 4.26 -6.65
N LYS A 39 -24.77 3.92 -6.79
CA LYS A 39 -25.82 4.15 -5.79
C LYS A 39 -26.10 2.82 -5.09
N ASP A 40 -27.17 2.77 -4.30
CA ASP A 40 -27.67 1.52 -3.73
C ASP A 40 -27.84 0.44 -4.81
N THR A 41 -27.04 -0.62 -4.69
CA THR A 41 -26.98 -1.75 -5.63
C THR A 41 -27.96 -2.87 -5.28
N GLY A 42 -28.64 -2.77 -4.14
CA GLY A 42 -29.73 -3.67 -3.76
C GLY A 42 -29.31 -5.10 -3.40
N TYR A 43 -28.08 -5.31 -2.93
CA TYR A 43 -27.67 -6.63 -2.43
C TYR A 43 -28.53 -7.06 -1.22
N GLU A 44 -28.90 -8.33 -1.23
CA GLU A 44 -29.58 -9.02 -0.13
C GLU A 44 -28.92 -10.39 0.13
N VAL A 45 -29.05 -10.89 1.35
CA VAL A 45 -28.64 -12.26 1.69
C VAL A 45 -29.75 -13.23 1.28
N LEU A 46 -29.39 -14.33 0.63
CA LEU A 46 -30.29 -15.47 0.43
C LEU A 46 -30.45 -16.27 1.74
N PRO A 47 -31.60 -16.21 2.44
CA PRO A 47 -31.73 -16.78 3.79
C PRO A 47 -31.46 -18.30 3.83
N GLU A 48 -31.88 -19.03 2.79
CA GLU A 48 -31.69 -20.48 2.67
C GLU A 48 -30.24 -20.90 2.42
N SER A 49 -29.38 -19.95 2.04
CA SER A 49 -27.96 -20.21 1.76
C SER A 49 -27.08 -20.12 3.01
N VAL A 50 -27.63 -19.64 4.13
CA VAL A 50 -26.89 -19.42 5.37
C VAL A 50 -26.39 -20.75 5.92
N LYS A 51 -25.07 -20.85 6.06
CA LYS A 51 -24.37 -21.98 6.68
C LYS A 51 -23.60 -21.46 7.88
N VAL A 52 -23.79 -22.12 9.01
CA VAL A 52 -23.06 -21.83 10.25
C VAL A 52 -22.19 -23.03 10.58
N ASP A 53 -20.92 -22.77 10.79
CA ASP A 53 -19.96 -23.69 11.41
C ASP A 53 -19.47 -23.07 12.72
N ASN A 54 -18.73 -23.84 13.52
CA ASN A 54 -18.25 -23.46 14.83
C ASN A 54 -17.52 -22.12 14.86
N ASN A 55 -16.77 -21.76 13.81
CA ASN A 55 -15.95 -20.53 13.76
C ASN A 55 -16.21 -19.64 12.54
N TYR A 56 -17.21 -19.97 11.71
CA TYR A 56 -17.55 -19.12 10.56
C TYR A 56 -19.03 -19.19 10.14
N VAL A 57 -19.51 -18.06 9.62
CA VAL A 57 -20.80 -17.96 8.93
C VAL A 57 -20.52 -17.77 7.45
N ALA A 58 -21.22 -18.49 6.60
CA ALA A 58 -21.23 -18.26 5.16
C ALA A 58 -22.66 -18.05 4.65
N ALA A 59 -22.81 -17.21 3.64
CA ALA A 59 -24.07 -17.01 2.94
C ALA A 59 -23.81 -16.60 1.50
N VAL A 60 -24.84 -16.65 0.67
CA VAL A 60 -24.84 -16.10 -0.69
C VAL A 60 -25.52 -14.75 -0.65
N LEU A 61 -24.83 -13.72 -1.13
CA LEU A 61 -25.44 -12.43 -1.46
C LEU A 61 -25.96 -12.47 -2.88
N GLN A 62 -27.06 -11.78 -3.15
CA GLN A 62 -27.57 -11.62 -4.51
C GLN A 62 -28.10 -10.21 -4.73
N ASN A 63 -28.05 -9.78 -5.98
CA ASN A 63 -28.83 -8.67 -6.52
C ASN A 63 -29.31 -9.07 -7.94
N PRO A 64 -29.99 -8.19 -8.69
CA PRO A 64 -30.40 -8.51 -10.05
C PRO A 64 -29.25 -8.79 -11.03
N GLN A 65 -28.01 -8.40 -10.70
CA GLN A 65 -26.85 -8.52 -11.57
C GLN A 65 -26.06 -9.81 -11.34
N ASN A 66 -25.83 -10.19 -10.07
CA ASN A 66 -24.98 -11.35 -9.75
C ASN A 66 -25.21 -11.93 -8.35
N LYS A 67 -24.41 -12.98 -8.05
CA LYS A 67 -24.35 -13.64 -6.75
C LYS A 67 -22.92 -13.64 -6.22
N LEU A 68 -22.76 -13.41 -4.93
CA LEU A 68 -21.46 -13.35 -4.26
C LEU A 68 -21.42 -14.29 -3.06
N ALA A 69 -20.24 -14.77 -2.71
CA ALA A 69 -20.01 -15.55 -1.50
C ALA A 69 -19.61 -14.64 -0.35
N LEU A 70 -20.43 -14.56 0.70
CA LEU A 70 -20.13 -13.90 1.96
C LEU A 70 -19.58 -14.90 2.96
N ARG A 71 -18.51 -14.54 3.67
CA ARG A 71 -17.93 -15.31 4.77
C ARG A 71 -17.55 -14.38 5.93
N LEU A 72 -17.85 -14.79 7.15
CA LEU A 72 -17.47 -14.11 8.39
C LEU A 72 -16.75 -15.09 9.31
N TRP A 73 -15.55 -14.73 9.78
CA TRP A 73 -14.81 -15.49 10.81
C TRP A 73 -14.67 -14.68 12.09
N GLY A 74 -14.88 -15.36 13.22
CA GLY A 74 -14.48 -14.85 14.53
C GLY A 74 -12.99 -15.04 14.72
N LEU A 75 -12.27 -13.97 15.05
CA LEU A 75 -10.84 -14.02 15.35
C LEU A 75 -10.60 -13.78 16.83
N LYS A 76 -9.39 -14.10 17.29
CA LYS A 76 -8.97 -13.80 18.65
C LYS A 76 -8.79 -12.31 18.87
N ASP A 77 -9.04 -11.88 20.11
CA ASP A 77 -8.74 -10.53 20.61
C ASP A 77 -9.58 -9.46 19.94
N SER A 78 -10.89 -9.51 20.16
CA SER A 78 -11.89 -8.53 19.73
C SER A 78 -11.78 -8.20 18.23
N SER A 79 -11.63 -9.24 17.41
CA SER A 79 -11.40 -9.09 15.98
C SER A 79 -12.30 -10.02 15.17
N VAL A 80 -12.70 -9.58 13.99
CA VAL A 80 -13.45 -10.41 13.02
C VAL A 80 -12.92 -10.17 11.61
N GLN A 81 -13.08 -11.16 10.75
CA GLN A 81 -12.76 -11.05 9.33
C GLN A 81 -14.04 -11.23 8.51
N LEU A 82 -14.38 -10.22 7.70
CA LEU A 82 -15.47 -10.24 6.75
C LEU A 82 -14.89 -10.36 5.34
N ARG A 83 -15.32 -11.36 4.57
CA ARG A 83 -14.89 -11.56 3.19
C ARG A 83 -16.08 -11.68 2.26
N ILE A 84 -16.04 -10.94 1.16
CA ILE A 84 -16.97 -11.05 0.04
C ILE A 84 -16.16 -11.36 -1.22
N ASP A 85 -16.58 -12.40 -1.92
CA ASP A 85 -15.90 -12.95 -3.11
C ASP A 85 -16.94 -13.32 -4.17
N GLU A 86 -16.49 -13.61 -5.38
CA GLU A 86 -17.32 -14.30 -6.36
C GLU A 86 -17.65 -15.72 -5.88
N THR A 87 -18.69 -16.31 -6.45
CA THR A 87 -19.02 -17.72 -6.17
C THR A 87 -18.07 -18.67 -6.91
N ASP A 88 -18.14 -19.96 -6.62
CA ASP A 88 -17.33 -21.00 -7.28
C ASP A 88 -17.59 -21.10 -8.80
N ALA A 89 -18.57 -20.36 -9.34
CA ALA A 89 -18.83 -20.24 -10.77
C ALA A 89 -17.93 -19.21 -11.50
N ALA A 90 -17.10 -18.46 -10.76
CA ALA A 90 -16.18 -17.48 -11.34
C ALA A 90 -15.21 -18.13 -12.34
N ILE A 91 -14.93 -17.42 -13.45
CA ILE A 91 -14.02 -17.92 -14.48
C ILE A 91 -12.55 -17.93 -14.05
N ARG A 92 -12.21 -17.20 -12.98
CA ARG A 92 -10.88 -17.15 -12.35
C ARG A 92 -11.00 -16.70 -10.88
N GLY A 93 -10.03 -17.09 -10.07
CA GLY A 93 -9.94 -16.64 -8.67
C GLY A 93 -9.46 -15.20 -8.57
N ARG A 94 -9.96 -14.48 -7.56
CA ARG A 94 -9.50 -13.14 -7.18
C ARG A 94 -8.23 -13.22 -6.34
N PHE A 95 -7.30 -12.29 -6.57
CA PHE A 95 -6.06 -12.23 -5.83
C PHE A 95 -6.27 -11.98 -4.33
N PHE A 96 -5.54 -12.72 -3.50
CA PHE A 96 -5.50 -12.58 -2.05
C PHE A 96 -4.05 -12.32 -1.60
N PRO A 97 -3.73 -11.15 -0.99
CA PRO A 97 -2.36 -10.78 -0.66
C PRO A 97 -1.86 -11.48 0.62
N GLN A 98 -1.75 -12.80 0.58
CA GLN A 98 -1.41 -13.64 1.73
C GLN A 98 -0.07 -13.27 2.40
N HIS A 99 0.88 -12.71 1.65
CA HIS A 99 2.20 -12.34 2.17
C HIS A 99 2.15 -11.13 3.12
N ALA A 100 1.08 -10.32 3.07
CA ALA A 100 0.87 -9.24 4.03
C ALA A 100 0.54 -9.76 5.44
N LEU A 101 -0.02 -10.97 5.55
CA LEU A 101 -0.39 -11.60 6.82
C LEU A 101 0.83 -12.21 7.53
N ASN A 102 0.83 -12.11 8.86
CA ASN A 102 1.80 -12.78 9.73
C ASN A 102 1.33 -14.20 10.05
N GLY A 103 1.37 -15.06 9.04
CA GLY A 103 0.82 -16.41 9.12
C GLY A 103 -0.71 -16.42 9.05
N GLN A 104 -1.32 -17.53 9.48
CA GLN A 104 -2.78 -17.67 9.46
C GLN A 104 -3.40 -17.00 10.69
N PRO A 105 -4.39 -16.10 10.53
CA PRO A 105 -5.10 -15.51 11.65
C PRO A 105 -5.72 -16.56 12.57
N GLU A 106 -5.55 -16.40 13.88
CA GLU A 106 -6.08 -17.32 14.89
C GLU A 106 -7.60 -17.16 15.00
N LYS A 107 -8.33 -18.14 14.45
CA LYS A 107 -9.80 -18.20 14.46
C LYS A 107 -10.30 -18.74 15.81
N LEU A 108 -11.36 -18.14 16.33
CA LEU A 108 -12.07 -18.62 17.53
C LEU A 108 -13.45 -19.14 17.15
N PRO A 109 -13.89 -20.28 17.72
CA PRO A 109 -15.30 -20.66 17.66
C PRO A 109 -16.19 -19.53 18.20
N PHE A 110 -17.33 -19.30 17.58
CA PHE A 110 -18.33 -18.38 18.08
C PHE A 110 -18.86 -18.85 19.43
N SER A 111 -19.15 -17.89 20.32
CA SER A 111 -19.75 -18.21 21.61
C SER A 111 -21.27 -18.38 21.52
N ASP A 112 -21.90 -17.71 20.56
CA ASP A 112 -23.32 -17.82 20.24
C ASP A 112 -23.57 -17.46 18.77
N VAL A 113 -24.48 -18.19 18.11
CA VAL A 113 -24.97 -17.86 16.77
C VAL A 113 -26.48 -18.05 16.73
N ASN A 114 -27.21 -17.00 16.41
CA ASN A 114 -28.66 -17.00 16.29
C ASN A 114 -29.07 -16.61 14.87
N VAL A 115 -29.52 -17.60 14.10
CA VAL A 115 -30.06 -17.42 12.74
C VAL A 115 -31.55 -17.16 12.82
N ARG A 116 -31.98 -16.02 12.28
CA ARG A 116 -33.38 -15.58 12.18
C ARG A 116 -33.81 -15.57 10.72
N SER A 117 -35.10 -15.29 10.48
CA SER A 117 -35.64 -15.19 9.11
C SER A 117 -35.10 -14.01 8.31
N ASP A 118 -34.61 -12.98 8.98
CA ASP A 118 -34.19 -11.69 8.40
C ASP A 118 -32.74 -11.30 8.74
N SER A 119 -32.06 -12.10 9.57
CA SER A 119 -30.75 -11.74 10.11
C SER A 119 -29.98 -12.93 10.68
N VAL A 120 -28.65 -12.82 10.76
CA VAL A 120 -27.81 -13.67 11.61
C VAL A 120 -27.12 -12.81 12.67
N HIS A 121 -27.25 -13.20 13.94
CA HIS A 121 -26.51 -12.61 15.05
C HIS A 121 -25.40 -13.56 15.49
N VAL A 122 -24.19 -13.05 15.59
CA VAL A 122 -22.98 -13.80 15.96
C VAL A 122 -22.33 -13.11 17.15
N THR A 123 -21.96 -13.85 18.18
CA THR A 123 -21.08 -13.35 19.26
C THR A 123 -19.72 -14.02 19.14
N THR A 124 -18.64 -13.23 19.11
CA THR A 124 -17.27 -13.78 18.99
C THR A 124 -16.93 -14.70 20.16
N GLY A 125 -15.95 -15.58 19.97
CA GLY A 125 -15.56 -16.57 20.99
C GLY A 125 -15.10 -15.95 22.31
N ASP A 126 -14.47 -14.78 22.25
CA ASP A 126 -14.06 -14.00 23.42
C ASP A 126 -15.16 -13.09 23.99
N LYS A 127 -16.36 -13.10 23.37
CA LYS A 127 -17.54 -12.30 23.76
C LYS A 127 -17.35 -10.79 23.73
N LYS A 128 -16.30 -10.31 23.06
CA LYS A 128 -15.98 -8.89 22.97
C LYS A 128 -16.69 -8.17 21.83
N LEU A 129 -17.09 -8.91 20.80
CA LEU A 129 -17.80 -8.37 19.66
C LEU A 129 -19.07 -9.17 19.40
N LYS A 130 -20.10 -8.44 18.98
CA LYS A 130 -21.30 -9.01 18.37
C LYS A 130 -21.42 -8.49 16.95
N VAL A 131 -21.65 -9.39 15.99
CA VAL A 131 -21.87 -9.06 14.59
C VAL A 131 -23.31 -9.40 14.22
N VAL A 132 -24.00 -8.49 13.54
CA VAL A 132 -25.35 -8.71 13.01
C VAL A 132 -25.30 -8.57 11.51
N ILE A 133 -25.69 -9.61 10.79
CA ILE A 133 -25.83 -9.60 9.34
C ILE A 133 -27.32 -9.50 9.03
N THR A 134 -27.79 -8.33 8.61
CA THR A 134 -29.16 -8.08 8.16
C THR A 134 -29.30 -8.51 6.70
N PHE A 135 -30.40 -9.18 6.35
CA PHE A 135 -30.55 -9.79 5.03
C PHE A 135 -31.03 -8.81 3.95
N LYS A 136 -31.97 -7.93 4.27
CA LYS A 136 -32.57 -7.01 3.29
C LYS A 136 -32.92 -5.64 3.92
N PRO A 137 -32.24 -4.56 3.51
CA PRO A 137 -31.03 -4.55 2.68
C PRO A 137 -29.86 -5.27 3.38
N PHE A 138 -28.89 -5.79 2.63
CA PHE A 138 -27.70 -6.39 3.20
C PHE A 138 -26.88 -5.34 3.96
N VAL A 139 -26.73 -5.52 5.28
CA VAL A 139 -25.89 -4.66 6.14
C VAL A 139 -25.22 -5.55 7.17
N VAL A 140 -23.93 -5.32 7.43
CA VAL A 140 -23.21 -5.94 8.54
C VAL A 140 -22.96 -4.90 9.62
N GLU A 141 -23.42 -5.16 10.83
CA GLU A 141 -23.27 -4.27 11.98
C GLU A 141 -22.35 -4.91 13.02
N LEU A 142 -21.41 -4.13 13.55
CA LEU A 142 -20.49 -4.55 14.59
C LEU A 142 -20.78 -3.78 15.88
N TYR A 143 -21.01 -4.52 16.96
CA TYR A 143 -21.26 -4.01 18.28
C TYR A 143 -20.11 -4.42 19.22
N ASP A 144 -19.74 -3.52 20.13
CA ASP A 144 -18.74 -3.80 21.17
C ASP A 144 -19.33 -4.59 22.36
N GLU A 145 -18.50 -4.85 23.37
CA GLU A 145 -18.89 -5.59 24.58
C GLU A 145 -19.96 -4.85 25.42
N ASN A 146 -20.14 -3.55 25.21
CA ASN A 146 -21.16 -2.72 25.85
C ASN A 146 -22.45 -2.63 25.00
N SER A 147 -22.53 -3.37 23.90
CA SER A 147 -23.61 -3.31 22.92
C SER A 147 -23.74 -1.94 22.24
N GLU A 148 -22.68 -1.13 22.18
CA GLU A 148 -22.63 0.05 21.32
C GLU A 148 -22.34 -0.36 19.88
N LEU A 149 -23.10 0.18 18.92
CA LEU A 149 -22.80 0.05 17.49
C LEU A 149 -21.54 0.86 17.18
N ILE A 150 -20.49 0.19 16.70
CA ILE A 150 -19.17 0.78 16.47
C ILE A 150 -18.78 0.86 15.00
N ALA A 151 -19.28 -0.07 14.16
CA ALA A 151 -19.05 -0.03 12.73
C ALA A 151 -20.20 -0.67 11.95
N GLN A 152 -20.39 -0.25 10.70
CA GLN A 152 -21.31 -0.87 9.74
C GLN A 152 -20.60 -1.05 8.40
N VAL A 153 -20.98 -2.10 7.67
CA VAL A 153 -20.57 -2.36 6.27
C VAL A 153 -21.81 -2.37 5.40
N ASN A 154 -21.72 -1.70 4.26
CA ASN A 154 -22.79 -1.57 3.28
C ASN A 154 -24.04 -0.82 3.80
N ARG A 155 -23.87 0.14 4.72
CA ARG A 155 -24.97 0.96 5.26
C ARG A 155 -25.63 1.79 4.16
N ASP A 156 -24.83 2.33 3.25
CA ASP A 156 -25.27 3.19 2.16
C ASP A 156 -25.56 2.40 0.87
N GLY A 157 -25.49 1.06 0.92
CA GLY A 157 -25.79 0.17 -0.21
C GLY A 157 -24.75 0.20 -1.32
N LYS A 158 -23.50 0.62 -1.06
CA LYS A 158 -22.46 0.78 -2.09
C LYS A 158 -21.67 -0.49 -2.40
N LEU A 159 -22.03 -1.65 -1.83
CA LEU A 159 -21.44 -2.92 -2.22
C LEU A 159 -21.59 -3.10 -3.73
N MET A 160 -20.49 -3.20 -4.45
CA MET A 160 -20.48 -3.41 -5.89
C MET A 160 -19.29 -4.29 -6.27
N VAL A 161 -19.58 -5.44 -6.86
CA VAL A 161 -18.56 -6.36 -7.39
C VAL A 161 -18.81 -6.56 -8.87
N GLU A 162 -17.88 -6.09 -9.69
CA GLU A 162 -17.84 -6.39 -11.12
C GLU A 162 -17.13 -7.74 -11.30
N GLU A 163 -17.88 -8.78 -11.67
CA GLU A 163 -17.33 -10.13 -11.86
C GLU A 163 -16.43 -10.21 -13.09
N TYR A 164 -15.37 -11.02 -12.98
CA TYR A 164 -14.55 -11.38 -14.12
C TYR A 164 -15.41 -12.01 -15.22
N ARG A 165 -15.21 -11.56 -16.46
CA ARG A 165 -15.97 -12.06 -17.61
C ARG A 165 -15.15 -12.00 -18.89
N LEU A 166 -15.58 -12.77 -19.88
CA LEU A 166 -15.09 -12.67 -21.25
C LEU A 166 -15.95 -11.68 -22.03
N LYS A 167 -15.35 -11.04 -23.05
CA LYS A 167 -16.03 -10.04 -23.87
C LYS A 167 -17.08 -10.71 -24.76
N GLU A 168 -18.31 -10.22 -24.67
CA GLU A 168 -19.41 -10.61 -25.54
C GLU A 168 -19.64 -9.51 -26.57
N GLU A 169 -19.37 -9.77 -27.84
CA GLU A 169 -19.43 -8.77 -28.93
C GLU A 169 -20.82 -8.13 -29.11
N THR A 170 -21.89 -8.84 -28.73
CA THR A 170 -23.27 -8.36 -28.87
C THR A 170 -23.75 -7.51 -27.70
N LYS A 171 -22.94 -7.35 -26.65
CA LYS A 171 -23.32 -6.66 -25.42
C LYS A 171 -22.63 -5.30 -25.34
N GLU A 172 -23.42 -4.26 -25.05
CA GLU A 172 -22.85 -2.95 -24.74
C GLU A 172 -22.30 -2.94 -23.30
N TYR A 173 -21.12 -2.36 -23.15
CA TYR A 173 -20.44 -2.22 -21.86
C TYR A 173 -20.23 -0.72 -21.54
N PRO A 174 -20.15 -0.36 -20.25
CA PRO A 174 -19.76 0.99 -19.85
C PRO A 174 -18.42 1.42 -20.45
N GLU A 175 -18.22 2.72 -20.58
CA GLU A 175 -16.94 3.32 -20.94
C GLU A 175 -15.81 2.78 -20.03
N ASN A 176 -14.64 2.51 -20.62
CA ASN A 176 -13.46 1.96 -19.94
C ASN A 176 -13.74 0.67 -19.15
N PHE A 177 -14.76 -0.11 -19.53
CA PHE A 177 -14.98 -1.44 -18.95
C PHE A 177 -13.97 -2.46 -19.48
N TRP A 178 -13.54 -2.34 -20.74
CA TRP A 178 -12.52 -3.18 -21.39
C TRP A 178 -11.23 -2.38 -21.58
N GLU A 179 -10.74 -2.25 -22.80
CA GLU A 179 -9.51 -1.52 -23.09
C GLU A 179 -9.60 -0.07 -22.57
N GLU A 180 -8.57 0.38 -21.85
CA GLU A 180 -8.49 1.74 -21.28
C GLU A 180 -7.16 2.36 -21.67
N THR A 181 -7.20 3.55 -22.27
CA THR A 181 -5.98 4.28 -22.68
C THR A 181 -5.74 5.47 -21.76
N PHE A 182 -4.53 5.54 -21.19
CA PHE A 182 -4.03 6.72 -20.49
C PHE A 182 -2.76 7.20 -21.16
N LYS A 183 -2.82 8.41 -21.72
CA LYS A 183 -1.78 8.97 -22.59
C LYS A 183 -1.44 8.01 -23.74
N SER A 184 -0.18 7.57 -23.82
CA SER A 184 0.33 6.65 -24.84
C SER A 184 0.20 5.17 -24.46
N HIS A 185 -0.34 4.85 -23.29
CA HIS A 185 -0.42 3.48 -22.78
C HIS A 185 -1.86 2.98 -22.85
N THR A 186 -2.05 1.86 -23.55
CA THR A 186 -3.34 1.15 -23.58
C THR A 186 -3.22 -0.10 -22.73
N ASP A 187 -4.07 -0.17 -21.72
CA ASP A 187 -4.33 -1.37 -20.92
C ASP A 187 -5.31 -2.27 -21.69
N SER A 188 -4.92 -3.52 -21.95
CA SER A 188 -5.75 -4.49 -22.69
C SER A 188 -6.94 -5.03 -21.90
N LYS A 189 -6.87 -5.04 -20.56
CA LYS A 189 -7.94 -5.48 -19.64
C LYS A 189 -8.68 -6.76 -20.10
N PRO A 190 -7.98 -7.91 -20.19
CA PRO A 190 -8.50 -9.11 -20.84
C PRO A 190 -9.77 -9.70 -20.20
N PHE A 191 -10.04 -9.38 -18.93
CA PHE A 191 -11.22 -9.83 -18.19
C PHE A 191 -12.22 -8.70 -17.88
N GLY A 192 -12.11 -7.58 -18.59
CA GLY A 192 -12.96 -6.41 -18.38
C GLY A 192 -12.73 -5.77 -17.02
N SER A 193 -13.74 -5.09 -16.49
CA SER A 193 -13.64 -4.54 -15.13
C SER A 193 -13.90 -5.61 -14.10
N SER A 194 -13.03 -5.68 -13.10
CA SER A 194 -13.13 -6.65 -12.00
C SER A 194 -13.20 -5.96 -10.64
N SER A 195 -13.63 -4.69 -10.60
CA SER A 195 -13.54 -3.87 -9.40
C SER A 195 -14.47 -4.32 -8.29
N VAL A 196 -14.04 -4.03 -7.07
CA VAL A 196 -14.79 -4.31 -5.85
C VAL A 196 -14.88 -3.06 -5.01
N GLY A 197 -16.04 -2.79 -4.44
CA GLY A 197 -16.22 -1.65 -3.56
C GLY A 197 -17.33 -1.88 -2.54
N VAL A 198 -17.21 -1.23 -1.39
CA VAL A 198 -18.23 -1.23 -0.32
C VAL A 198 -17.94 -0.08 0.65
N ASP A 199 -19.01 0.49 1.22
CA ASP A 199 -18.90 1.49 2.29
C ASP A 199 -18.71 0.84 3.67
N VAL A 200 -17.86 1.48 4.48
CA VAL A 200 -17.61 1.18 5.88
C VAL A 200 -17.83 2.45 6.69
N SER A 201 -18.74 2.39 7.66
CA SER A 201 -19.10 3.51 8.53
C SER A 201 -18.65 3.26 9.95
N PHE A 202 -17.92 4.19 10.55
CA PHE A 202 -17.50 4.16 11.95
C PHE A 202 -18.49 4.98 12.80
N ILE A 203 -19.35 4.28 13.54
CA ILE A 203 -20.51 4.87 14.23
C ILE A 203 -20.10 5.43 15.61
N GLY A 204 -20.48 6.68 15.88
CA GLY A 204 -20.07 7.43 17.07
C GLY A 204 -18.74 8.17 16.93
N PHE A 205 -18.07 8.06 15.77
CA PHE A 205 -16.74 8.63 15.52
C PHE A 205 -16.81 9.84 14.59
N ARG A 206 -15.99 10.86 14.85
CA ARG A 206 -15.91 12.08 14.01
C ARG A 206 -14.64 12.14 13.18
N ASN A 207 -13.58 11.55 13.72
CA ASN A 207 -12.23 11.61 13.18
C ASN A 207 -11.74 10.18 12.96
N ALA A 208 -11.04 10.02 11.84
CA ALA A 208 -10.33 8.81 11.51
C ALA A 208 -8.93 9.17 10.99
N TYR A 209 -8.02 8.21 11.06
CA TYR A 209 -6.60 8.34 10.72
C TYR A 209 -6.17 7.10 9.94
N GLY A 210 -5.01 7.17 9.31
CA GLY A 210 -4.43 6.06 8.54
C GLY A 210 -4.38 6.39 7.05
N LEU A 211 -4.63 5.38 6.22
CA LEU A 211 -4.49 5.43 4.76
C LEU A 211 -3.14 6.02 4.26
N PRO A 212 -1.98 5.79 4.89
CA PRO A 212 -0.74 6.30 4.32
C PRO A 212 -0.44 5.61 2.98
N GLU A 213 0.25 6.27 2.06
CA GLU A 213 1.00 7.51 2.23
C GLU A 213 0.46 8.69 1.42
N HIS A 214 0.14 9.78 2.13
CA HIS A 214 -0.25 11.07 1.55
C HIS A 214 0.44 12.19 2.31
N ALA A 215 0.92 13.19 1.57
CA ALA A 215 1.41 14.43 2.15
C ALA A 215 0.26 15.32 2.61
N ASP A 216 -0.56 14.84 3.56
CA ASP A 216 -1.76 15.51 4.04
C ASP A 216 -1.84 15.53 5.58
N SER A 217 -2.90 16.12 6.14
CA SER A 217 -3.11 16.16 7.58
C SER A 217 -3.26 14.77 8.19
N PHE A 218 -2.79 14.61 9.42
CA PHE A 218 -2.86 13.33 10.14
C PHE A 218 -4.31 12.79 10.27
N ALA A 219 -5.27 13.66 10.60
CA ALA A 219 -6.69 13.31 10.55
C ALA A 219 -7.18 13.37 9.10
N LEU A 220 -7.88 12.32 8.66
CA LEU A 220 -8.41 12.21 7.29
C LEU A 220 -9.47 13.30 7.04
N LYS A 221 -9.30 14.03 5.94
CA LYS A 221 -10.25 15.06 5.46
C LYS A 221 -11.37 14.44 4.65
N SER A 222 -12.56 15.04 4.66
CA SER A 222 -13.65 14.59 3.78
C SER A 222 -13.35 14.88 2.31
N THR A 223 -13.38 13.85 1.46
CA THR A 223 -13.15 13.95 0.01
C THR A 223 -14.46 14.17 -0.75
N VAL A 224 -15.57 13.57 -0.27
CA VAL A 224 -16.88 13.65 -0.92
C VAL A 224 -17.31 15.12 -1.07
N GLY A 225 -17.53 15.54 -2.32
CA GLY A 225 -17.94 16.91 -2.67
C GLY A 225 -16.84 17.97 -2.62
N ASN A 226 -15.60 17.61 -2.26
CA ASN A 226 -14.50 18.56 -2.09
C ASN A 226 -13.31 18.30 -3.03
N THR A 227 -12.88 17.05 -3.17
CA THR A 227 -11.66 16.67 -3.90
C THR A 227 -11.76 15.22 -4.40
N ASP A 228 -10.70 14.70 -5.02
CA ASP A 228 -10.60 13.28 -5.36
C ASP A 228 -10.52 12.41 -4.09
N PRO A 229 -10.91 11.13 -4.17
CA PRO A 229 -10.75 10.20 -3.06
C PRO A 229 -9.25 10.03 -2.72
N PHE A 230 -8.94 9.60 -1.50
CA PHE A 230 -7.58 9.15 -1.19
C PHE A 230 -7.22 8.00 -2.12
N ARG A 231 -6.08 8.09 -2.80
CA ARG A 231 -5.59 7.04 -3.70
C ARG A 231 -4.48 6.25 -3.03
N LEU A 232 -4.54 4.94 -3.10
CA LEU A 232 -3.50 4.00 -2.70
C LEU A 232 -3.05 3.21 -3.93
N TYR A 233 -1.97 3.69 -4.53
CA TYR A 233 -1.27 3.13 -5.67
C TYR A 233 0.19 3.57 -5.55
N ASN A 234 1.12 2.67 -5.23
CA ASN A 234 2.51 3.04 -4.98
C ASN A 234 3.12 3.67 -6.23
N LEU A 235 3.47 4.95 -6.17
CA LEU A 235 3.88 5.74 -7.32
C LEU A 235 5.13 6.56 -7.01
N ASP A 236 5.98 6.68 -8.02
CA ASP A 236 7.14 7.57 -8.00
C ASP A 236 6.69 8.99 -8.33
N VAL A 237 6.29 9.73 -7.29
CA VAL A 237 5.82 11.12 -7.40
C VAL A 237 6.94 12.08 -7.03
N PHE A 238 7.83 12.34 -7.97
CA PHE A 238 8.93 13.28 -7.82
C PHE A 238 8.44 14.68 -7.43
N GLU A 239 9.09 15.30 -6.43
CA GLU A 239 8.75 16.61 -5.88
C GLU A 239 7.25 16.77 -5.57
N TYR A 240 6.69 15.80 -4.84
CA TYR A 240 5.27 15.77 -4.52
C TYR A 240 4.78 17.05 -3.84
N GLU A 241 3.57 17.49 -4.19
CA GLU A 241 2.89 18.58 -3.51
C GLU A 241 2.26 18.11 -2.19
N ILE A 242 2.01 19.05 -1.28
CA ILE A 242 1.38 18.79 0.03
C ILE A 242 -0.14 19.09 0.01
N ASN A 243 -0.83 18.72 1.08
CA ASN A 243 -2.26 18.93 1.35
C ASN A 243 -3.20 18.39 0.26
N ASN A 244 -2.91 17.22 -0.30
CA ASN A 244 -3.73 16.61 -1.34
C ASN A 244 -3.78 15.07 -1.21
N PRO A 245 -4.80 14.42 -1.81
CA PRO A 245 -5.04 12.98 -1.66
C PRO A 245 -4.32 12.10 -2.71
N MET A 246 -3.36 12.66 -3.48
CA MET A 246 -2.61 11.88 -4.47
C MET A 246 -1.74 10.84 -3.77
N SER A 247 -1.75 9.62 -4.30
CA SER A 247 -0.92 8.54 -3.77
C SER A 247 0.56 8.88 -3.87
N LEU A 248 1.33 8.45 -2.86
CA LEU A 248 2.79 8.47 -2.86
C LEU A 248 3.31 7.03 -2.94
N TYR A 249 4.32 6.68 -2.15
CA TYR A 249 5.13 5.49 -2.37
C TYR A 249 4.61 4.25 -1.62
N VAL A 250 3.86 4.44 -0.54
CA VAL A 250 3.37 3.35 0.33
C VAL A 250 1.85 3.27 0.29
N ALA A 251 1.31 2.04 0.35
CA ALA A 251 -0.12 1.80 0.45
C ALA A 251 -0.45 0.92 1.66
N VAL A 252 -1.00 1.53 2.72
CA VAL A 252 -1.58 0.79 3.85
C VAL A 252 -3.08 1.09 3.92
N PRO A 253 -3.94 0.25 3.32
CA PRO A 253 -5.42 0.41 3.31
C PRO A 253 -6.05 0.12 4.69
N TYR A 254 -5.70 0.93 5.68
CA TYR A 254 -6.11 0.80 7.07
C TYR A 254 -6.66 2.12 7.59
N ILE A 255 -7.83 2.06 8.24
CA ILE A 255 -8.41 3.19 8.95
C ILE A 255 -8.50 2.87 10.43
N VAL A 256 -8.11 3.82 11.27
CA VAL A 256 -8.39 3.82 12.71
C VAL A 256 -9.27 5.01 13.07
N ALA A 257 -10.45 4.75 13.64
CA ALA A 257 -11.36 5.76 14.15
C ALA A 257 -11.24 5.87 15.67
N HIS A 258 -11.18 7.08 16.20
CA HIS A 258 -10.93 7.32 17.62
C HIS A 258 -11.87 8.36 18.24
N LYS A 259 -12.42 8.05 19.41
CA LYS A 259 -13.17 8.95 20.30
C LYS A 259 -12.65 8.78 21.73
N LYS A 260 -13.03 9.69 22.64
CA LYS A 260 -12.48 9.78 24.01
C LYS A 260 -12.36 8.43 24.75
N ASN A 261 -13.35 7.54 24.60
CA ASN A 261 -13.43 6.28 25.34
C ASN A 261 -13.42 5.03 24.45
N ALA A 262 -13.17 5.16 23.14
CA ALA A 262 -13.16 4.02 22.23
C ALA A 262 -12.30 4.26 20.99
N THR A 263 -11.72 3.19 20.46
CA THR A 263 -10.98 3.15 19.21
C THR A 263 -11.36 1.90 18.44
N VAL A 264 -11.56 2.04 17.14
CA VAL A 264 -11.92 0.93 16.24
C VAL A 264 -11.00 1.01 15.02
N GLY A 265 -10.53 -0.15 14.54
CA GLY A 265 -9.75 -0.24 13.32
C GLY A 265 -10.45 -1.08 12.26
N ALA A 266 -10.22 -0.76 10.98
CA ALA A 266 -10.60 -1.60 9.85
C ALA A 266 -9.45 -1.65 8.85
N LEU A 267 -8.96 -2.85 8.55
CA LEU A 267 -7.97 -3.12 7.51
C LEU A 267 -8.69 -3.71 6.29
N TRP A 268 -8.65 -2.99 5.18
CA TRP A 268 -9.08 -3.45 3.86
C TRP A 268 -7.91 -4.15 3.16
N LEU A 269 -7.87 -5.48 3.23
CA LEU A 269 -6.73 -6.25 2.76
C LEU A 269 -6.81 -6.51 1.25
N ASN A 270 -6.40 -5.52 0.45
CA ASN A 270 -6.36 -5.58 -1.01
C ASN A 270 -5.10 -4.89 -1.56
N ALA A 271 -4.40 -5.53 -2.50
CA ALA A 271 -3.12 -5.06 -3.06
C ALA A 271 -3.24 -4.36 -4.42
N ALA A 272 -4.47 -4.26 -4.96
CA ALA A 272 -4.73 -3.52 -6.18
C ALA A 272 -4.78 -2.00 -5.92
N GLU A 273 -4.81 -1.21 -7.00
CA GLU A 273 -5.14 0.22 -6.92
C GLU A 273 -6.44 0.40 -6.13
N THR A 274 -6.40 1.23 -5.08
CA THR A 274 -7.55 1.45 -4.21
C THR A 274 -7.82 2.94 -4.03
N TRP A 275 -9.07 3.35 -4.23
CA TRP A 275 -9.56 4.69 -3.96
C TRP A 275 -10.51 4.66 -2.77
N ILE A 276 -10.39 5.65 -1.88
CA ILE A 276 -11.18 5.73 -0.65
C ILE A 276 -11.82 7.10 -0.54
N ASP A 277 -13.13 7.14 -0.79
CA ASP A 277 -13.90 8.37 -0.53
C ASP A 277 -14.23 8.43 0.95
N THR A 278 -14.05 9.59 1.58
CA THR A 278 -14.33 9.77 3.00
C THR A 278 -15.28 10.94 3.26
N SER A 279 -16.09 10.81 4.30
CA SER A 279 -16.96 11.88 4.77
C SER A 279 -17.07 11.84 6.30
N SER A 280 -17.29 12.99 6.91
CA SER A 280 -17.59 13.10 8.33
C SER A 280 -18.94 13.79 8.47
N SER A 281 -19.85 13.20 9.24
CA SER A 281 -21.16 13.80 9.56
C SER A 281 -21.11 15.25 10.08
N VAL A 282 -19.95 15.72 10.55
CA VAL A 282 -19.75 17.08 11.05
C VAL A 282 -19.25 18.05 9.96
N SER A 283 -18.64 17.56 8.87
CA SER A 283 -18.14 18.40 7.77
C SER A 283 -19.25 18.92 6.85
N ASN A 284 -20.45 18.32 6.88
CA ASN A 284 -21.66 18.86 6.24
C ASN A 284 -22.21 20.15 6.88
N LYS A 285 -21.52 20.74 7.87
CA LYS A 285 -21.88 22.04 8.48
C LYS A 285 -21.32 23.25 7.70
N GLY A 286 -21.17 23.12 6.38
CA GLY A 286 -20.70 24.17 5.47
C GLY A 286 -21.75 24.61 4.43
N PHE A 287 -22.37 25.75 4.70
CA PHE A 287 -22.99 26.72 3.77
C PHE A 287 -24.40 26.54 3.15
N PHE A 288 -25.05 25.37 3.06
CA PHE A 288 -26.45 25.32 2.56
C PHE A 288 -27.35 24.25 3.21
N ARG A 289 -27.86 24.51 4.42
CA ARG A 289 -29.11 23.90 4.88
C ARG A 289 -30.06 24.96 5.44
N SER A 290 -30.93 25.44 4.56
CA SER A 290 -32.02 26.37 4.86
C SER A 290 -33.14 25.64 5.60
N VAL A 291 -33.50 26.14 6.79
CA VAL A 291 -34.85 26.24 7.38
C VAL A 291 -35.66 24.95 7.63
N LEU A 292 -35.39 23.82 6.98
CA LEU A 292 -36.17 22.57 7.13
C LEU A 292 -35.71 21.67 8.31
N ASP A 293 -34.46 21.77 8.75
CA ASP A 293 -33.92 20.93 9.85
C ASP A 293 -34.43 21.33 11.25
N LYS A 294 -35.26 22.38 11.35
CA LYS A 294 -35.85 22.80 12.63
C LYS A 294 -37.07 21.98 13.07
N MET A 295 -37.46 20.93 12.33
CA MET A 295 -38.71 20.19 12.59
C MET A 295 -38.56 18.70 12.94
N VAL A 296 -37.36 18.16 13.13
CA VAL A 296 -37.20 16.76 13.63
C VAL A 296 -36.16 16.69 14.76
N PRO A 297 -36.56 16.41 16.01
CA PRO A 297 -35.63 16.13 17.09
C PRO A 297 -35.21 14.66 17.05
N GLY A 298 -34.05 14.40 16.44
CA GLY A 298 -33.31 13.14 16.55
C GLY A 298 -31.83 13.48 16.65
N GLN A 299 -31.15 13.02 17.70
CA GLN A 299 -29.71 13.22 17.85
C GLN A 299 -29.01 12.52 16.67
N GLU A 300 -28.48 13.27 15.70
CA GLU A 300 -27.60 12.71 14.67
C GLU A 300 -26.36 12.12 15.37
N VAL A 301 -26.27 10.79 15.39
CA VAL A 301 -25.08 10.09 15.91
C VAL A 301 -23.92 10.40 14.97
N PRO A 302 -22.82 11.00 15.48
CA PRO A 302 -21.69 11.33 14.62
C PRO A 302 -21.12 10.06 14.04
N HIS A 303 -20.76 10.08 12.76
CA HIS A 303 -20.09 8.99 12.09
C HIS A 303 -19.04 9.53 11.10
N PHE A 304 -18.04 8.68 10.82
CA PHE A 304 -17.06 8.85 9.77
C PHE A 304 -17.27 7.71 8.77
N ASP A 305 -17.49 8.03 7.50
CA ASP A 305 -17.73 7.03 6.46
C ASP A 305 -16.53 6.96 5.52
N ALA A 306 -16.23 5.75 5.06
CA ALA A 306 -15.22 5.46 4.06
C ALA A 306 -15.79 4.53 2.99
N HIS A 307 -15.72 4.90 1.73
CA HIS A 307 -16.11 4.07 0.59
C HIS A 307 -14.85 3.55 -0.10
N PHE A 308 -14.52 2.28 0.14
CA PHE A 308 -13.36 1.61 -0.45
C PHE A 308 -13.71 1.11 -1.84
N MET A 309 -12.83 1.34 -2.81
CA MET A 309 -12.99 0.98 -4.21
C MET A 309 -11.66 0.45 -4.74
N SER A 310 -11.51 -0.85 -4.90
CA SER A 310 -10.30 -1.48 -5.46
C SER A 310 -10.54 -1.97 -6.88
N GLU A 311 -9.52 -1.85 -7.73
CA GLU A 311 -9.61 -2.23 -9.14
C GLU A 311 -9.92 -3.72 -9.36
N THR A 312 -9.46 -4.57 -8.44
CA THR A 312 -9.62 -6.03 -8.50
C THR A 312 -9.37 -6.64 -7.12
N GLY A 313 -9.24 -7.97 -7.04
CA GLY A 313 -9.02 -8.69 -5.79
C GLY A 313 -10.30 -8.86 -4.97
N LEU A 314 -10.15 -9.28 -3.72
CA LEU A 314 -11.25 -9.57 -2.80
C LEU A 314 -11.70 -8.32 -2.02
N ILE A 315 -12.95 -8.34 -1.57
CA ILE A 315 -13.36 -7.57 -0.40
C ILE A 315 -12.98 -8.42 0.82
N ASP A 316 -11.91 -8.04 1.53
CA ASP A 316 -11.45 -8.74 2.74
C ASP A 316 -11.14 -7.74 3.84
N ILE A 317 -12.02 -7.64 4.83
CA ILE A 317 -11.99 -6.61 5.88
C ILE A 317 -11.72 -7.26 7.23
N PHE A 318 -10.65 -6.84 7.88
CA PHE A 318 -10.39 -7.16 9.28
C PHE A 318 -10.85 -6.00 10.16
N PHE A 319 -11.75 -6.27 11.09
CA PHE A 319 -12.18 -5.29 12.09
C PHE A 319 -11.51 -5.53 13.43
N PHE A 320 -11.14 -4.45 14.10
CA PHE A 320 -10.47 -4.43 15.39
C PHE A 320 -11.30 -3.57 16.36
N GLY A 321 -11.92 -4.22 17.35
CA GLY A 321 -12.89 -3.56 18.26
C GLY A 321 -12.28 -2.73 19.38
N GLY A 322 -10.95 -2.75 19.56
CA GLY A 322 -10.27 -2.00 20.62
C GLY A 322 -10.48 -2.57 22.03
N PRO A 323 -10.80 -1.76 23.05
CA PRO A 323 -11.36 -0.41 22.95
C PRO A 323 -10.33 0.73 22.99
N SER A 324 -9.07 0.50 23.40
CA SER A 324 -8.06 1.56 23.43
C SER A 324 -7.23 1.63 22.15
N PRO A 325 -6.54 2.76 21.85
CA PRO A 325 -5.58 2.81 20.75
C PRO A 325 -4.53 1.71 20.82
N ARG A 326 -4.06 1.37 22.03
CA ARG A 326 -3.08 0.30 22.24
C ARG A 326 -3.64 -1.08 21.88
N ASP A 327 -4.91 -1.34 22.21
CA ASP A 327 -5.56 -2.61 21.88
C ASP A 327 -5.71 -2.76 20.36
N VAL A 328 -6.16 -1.71 19.67
CA VAL A 328 -6.30 -1.73 18.21
C VAL A 328 -4.94 -1.96 17.52
N GLN A 329 -3.86 -1.31 18.00
CA GLN A 329 -2.52 -1.58 17.47
C GLN A 329 -2.07 -3.03 17.70
N ARG A 330 -2.30 -3.58 18.90
CA ARG A 330 -2.02 -5.00 19.20
C ARG A 330 -2.80 -5.93 18.26
N GLN A 331 -4.07 -5.62 18.01
CA GLN A 331 -4.96 -6.40 17.15
C GLN A 331 -4.47 -6.39 15.70
N LEU A 332 -4.14 -5.21 15.16
CA LEU A 332 -3.52 -5.07 13.84
C LEU A 332 -2.21 -5.88 13.76
N SER A 333 -1.31 -5.73 14.73
CA SER A 333 -0.02 -6.44 14.74
C SER A 333 -0.15 -7.97 14.86
N ARG A 334 -1.26 -8.51 15.39
CA ARG A 334 -1.51 -9.96 15.35
C ARG A 334 -1.79 -10.46 13.93
N ILE A 335 -2.41 -9.62 13.11
CA ILE A 335 -2.73 -9.93 11.72
C ILE A 335 -1.52 -9.70 10.81
N THR A 336 -0.79 -8.61 11.01
CA THR A 336 0.23 -8.13 10.06
C THR A 336 1.67 -8.21 10.61
N GLY A 337 1.84 -8.63 11.87
CA GLY A 337 3.14 -8.74 12.53
C GLY A 337 3.62 -7.45 13.19
N VAL A 338 4.80 -7.52 13.79
CA VAL A 338 5.43 -6.43 14.55
C VAL A 338 6.75 -6.02 13.93
N THR A 339 7.19 -4.80 14.23
CA THR A 339 8.55 -4.35 13.93
C THR A 339 9.56 -5.17 14.76
N PRO A 340 10.48 -5.90 14.12
CA PRO A 340 11.59 -6.53 14.83
C PRO A 340 12.42 -5.45 15.53
N ILE A 341 13.09 -5.80 16.63
CA ILE A 341 13.97 -4.84 17.30
C ILE A 341 15.07 -4.43 16.29
N PRO A 342 15.19 -3.16 15.90
CA PRO A 342 16.17 -2.74 14.92
C PRO A 342 17.60 -2.91 15.46
N PRO A 343 18.62 -3.06 14.57
CA PRO A 343 20.01 -2.85 14.96
C PRO A 343 20.19 -1.48 15.61
N LEU A 344 21.01 -1.37 16.66
CA LEU A 344 21.13 -0.11 17.41
C LEU A 344 21.62 1.06 16.53
N PHE A 345 22.53 0.79 15.60
CA PHE A 345 23.05 1.81 14.68
C PHE A 345 21.96 2.40 13.79
N SER A 346 20.88 1.66 13.52
CA SER A 346 19.88 2.07 12.53
C SER A 346 18.85 3.06 13.06
N ILE A 347 18.87 3.35 14.36
CA ILE A 347 18.03 4.38 14.99
C ILE A 347 18.85 5.64 15.35
N ALA A 348 20.12 5.68 14.95
CA ALA A 348 21.02 6.80 15.16
C ALA A 348 21.01 7.74 13.94
N TYR A 349 22.03 8.58 13.79
CA TYR A 349 22.12 9.50 12.66
C TYR A 349 22.73 8.84 11.42
N HIS A 350 22.04 8.99 10.29
CA HIS A 350 22.40 8.47 8.98
C HIS A 350 22.75 9.65 8.06
N GLN A 351 23.95 9.64 7.51
CA GLN A 351 24.40 10.65 6.57
C GLN A 351 24.33 10.10 5.13
N CYS A 352 23.58 10.80 4.27
CA CYS A 352 23.35 10.42 2.88
C CYS A 352 23.39 11.65 1.95
N ARG A 353 23.65 11.41 0.66
CA ARG A 353 23.32 12.31 -0.45
C ARG A 353 23.42 11.55 -1.78
N TRP A 354 22.72 12.04 -2.80
CA TRP A 354 23.01 11.72 -4.20
C TRP A 354 24.10 12.65 -4.74
N ASN A 355 25.36 12.25 -4.96
CA ASN A 355 26.07 11.04 -4.52
C ASN A 355 27.36 11.46 -3.77
N TYR A 356 27.93 10.58 -2.94
CA TYR A 356 29.38 10.63 -2.67
C TYR A 356 30.14 10.22 -3.91
N ASN A 357 31.23 10.94 -4.21
CA ASN A 357 31.90 10.86 -5.51
C ASN A 357 32.75 9.61 -5.66
N ASP A 358 33.47 9.20 -4.61
CA ASP A 358 34.43 8.09 -4.58
C ASP A 358 34.79 7.69 -3.13
N GLU A 359 35.71 6.74 -2.97
CA GLU A 359 36.26 6.29 -1.68
C GLU A 359 36.90 7.41 -0.85
N GLN A 360 37.53 8.39 -1.51
CA GLN A 360 38.18 9.50 -0.83
C GLN A 360 37.15 10.46 -0.22
N ASP A 361 36.09 10.78 -0.95
CA ASP A 361 34.96 11.58 -0.45
C ASP A 361 34.32 10.90 0.77
N VAL A 362 34.09 9.58 0.72
CA VAL A 362 33.60 8.80 1.87
C VAL A 362 34.54 8.91 3.07
N ALA A 363 35.86 8.75 2.85
CA ALA A 363 36.85 8.84 3.92
C ALA A 363 36.91 10.24 4.54
N GLU A 364 36.85 11.30 3.72
CA GLU A 364 36.86 12.69 4.16
C GLU A 364 35.62 13.01 4.99
N VAL A 365 34.44 12.61 4.53
CA VAL A 365 33.19 12.78 5.28
C VAL A 365 33.25 12.02 6.62
N ASN A 366 33.70 10.75 6.58
CA ASN A 366 33.87 9.93 7.77
C ASN A 366 34.85 10.56 8.79
N GLU A 367 35.92 11.20 8.34
CA GLU A 367 36.86 11.91 9.22
C GLU A 367 36.25 13.19 9.78
N ASN A 368 35.59 13.98 8.93
CA ASN A 368 35.05 15.28 9.32
C ASN A 368 33.99 15.20 10.42
N PHE A 369 33.18 14.14 10.50
CA PHE A 369 32.26 13.95 11.63
C PHE A 369 32.99 13.90 12.98
N ASP A 370 34.20 13.32 13.03
CA ASP A 370 35.00 13.31 14.26
C ASP A 370 35.67 14.66 14.52
N VAL A 371 36.23 15.28 13.47
CA VAL A 371 36.86 16.61 13.54
C VAL A 371 35.89 17.65 14.09
N TYR A 372 34.64 17.64 13.63
CA TYR A 372 33.60 18.58 14.04
C TYR A 372 32.77 18.09 15.23
N ASN A 373 33.08 16.92 15.80
CA ASN A 373 32.40 16.33 16.96
C ASN A 373 30.87 16.21 16.76
N ILE A 374 30.47 15.70 15.60
CA ILE A 374 29.08 15.40 15.25
C ILE A 374 28.92 13.87 15.22
N PRO A 375 28.04 13.26 16.03
CA PRO A 375 27.85 11.81 16.03
C PRO A 375 27.16 11.36 14.74
N MET A 376 27.64 10.25 14.17
CA MET A 376 27.09 9.62 12.98
C MET A 376 27.40 8.13 13.02
N ASP A 377 26.43 7.30 12.64
CA ASP A 377 26.53 5.84 12.68
C ASP A 377 26.62 5.23 11.27
N VAL A 378 26.06 5.87 10.25
CA VAL A 378 25.92 5.28 8.91
C VAL A 378 26.22 6.28 7.80
N ILE A 379 27.04 5.85 6.84
CA ILE A 379 27.26 6.55 5.56
C ILE A 379 26.58 5.76 4.43
N TRP A 380 25.90 6.47 3.53
CA TRP A 380 25.11 5.87 2.45
C TRP A 380 25.74 6.12 1.08
N LEU A 381 25.68 5.10 0.22
CA LEU A 381 26.06 5.19 -1.18
C LEU A 381 24.84 5.03 -2.08
N ASP A 382 24.50 6.12 -2.75
CA ASP A 382 23.45 6.20 -3.76
C ASP A 382 23.97 5.69 -5.14
N ILE A 383 23.17 5.72 -6.20
CA ILE A 383 23.30 4.92 -7.43
C ILE A 383 24.64 5.07 -8.17
N GLU A 384 25.36 6.20 -8.02
CA GLU A 384 26.64 6.43 -8.69
C GLU A 384 27.80 5.56 -8.16
N HIS A 385 27.59 4.78 -7.09
CA HIS A 385 28.59 3.82 -6.62
C HIS A 385 28.71 2.57 -7.51
N THR A 386 27.71 2.32 -8.35
CA THR A 386 27.62 1.12 -9.21
C THR A 386 28.36 1.30 -10.53
N ASP A 387 28.81 0.19 -11.15
CA ASP A 387 29.30 0.21 -12.52
C ASP A 387 28.12 0.39 -13.50
N GLY A 388 27.87 1.64 -13.92
CA GLY A 388 26.87 1.94 -14.94
C GLY A 388 25.44 1.54 -14.58
N LYS A 389 25.08 1.63 -13.28
CA LYS A 389 23.77 1.27 -12.72
C LYS A 389 23.46 -0.23 -12.81
N LYS A 390 24.52 -1.05 -12.78
CA LYS A 390 24.43 -2.49 -12.53
C LYS A 390 24.53 -2.72 -11.03
N TYR A 391 23.42 -3.06 -10.37
CA TYR A 391 23.42 -3.36 -8.93
C TYR A 391 24.35 -4.54 -8.59
N PHE A 392 24.74 -4.67 -7.31
CA PHE A 392 25.73 -5.66 -6.86
C PHE A 392 27.12 -5.52 -7.50
N THR A 393 27.41 -4.37 -8.11
CA THR A 393 28.74 -4.02 -8.65
C THR A 393 29.23 -2.71 -8.04
N TRP A 394 30.49 -2.38 -8.31
CA TRP A 394 31.13 -1.14 -7.86
C TRP A 394 31.77 -0.45 -9.06
N GLU A 395 31.67 0.88 -9.15
CA GLU A 395 32.34 1.65 -10.20
C GLU A 395 33.87 1.48 -10.05
N PRO A 396 34.56 0.92 -11.05
CA PRO A 396 35.91 0.39 -10.88
C PRO A 396 37.00 1.47 -10.68
N HIS A 397 36.72 2.74 -10.93
CA HIS A 397 37.67 3.83 -10.76
C HIS A 397 37.45 4.62 -9.46
N LYS A 398 36.19 4.77 -9.04
CA LYS A 398 35.77 5.53 -7.86
C LYS A 398 35.70 4.66 -6.60
N PHE A 399 35.38 3.38 -6.76
CA PHE A 399 35.14 2.41 -5.69
C PHE A 399 35.89 1.10 -5.97
N ALA A 400 37.21 1.20 -6.20
CA ALA A 400 38.07 0.08 -6.59
C ALA A 400 38.38 -0.90 -5.43
N HIS A 401 38.33 -0.43 -4.18
CA HIS A 401 38.62 -1.15 -2.95
C HIS A 401 37.46 -1.07 -1.95
N PRO A 402 36.24 -1.48 -2.34
CA PRO A 402 35.03 -1.26 -1.54
C PRO A 402 35.11 -1.91 -0.16
N LYS A 403 35.78 -3.07 -0.06
CA LYS A 403 36.02 -3.75 1.22
C LYS A 403 36.86 -2.88 2.16
N GLU A 404 37.92 -2.26 1.66
CA GLU A 404 38.81 -1.41 2.47
C GLU A 404 38.10 -0.15 2.92
N MET A 405 37.29 0.46 2.04
CA MET A 405 36.42 1.59 2.39
C MET A 405 35.43 1.23 3.51
N ILE A 406 34.70 0.11 3.36
CA ILE A 406 33.71 -0.33 4.37
C ILE A 406 34.41 -0.65 5.70
N ASP A 407 35.55 -1.34 5.67
CA ASP A 407 36.30 -1.65 6.88
C ASP A 407 36.89 -0.39 7.54
N GLY A 408 37.28 0.62 6.75
CA GLY A 408 37.74 1.92 7.23
C GLY A 408 36.63 2.72 7.94
N VAL A 409 35.41 2.70 7.41
CA VAL A 409 34.23 3.25 8.11
C VAL A 409 33.94 2.45 9.38
N ALA A 410 33.96 1.12 9.30
CA ALA A 410 33.67 0.24 10.42
C ALA A 410 34.70 0.31 11.56
N ALA A 411 35.96 0.67 11.28
CA ALA A 411 37.00 0.87 12.29
C ALA A 411 36.63 1.94 13.33
N LYS A 412 35.72 2.85 12.98
CA LYS A 412 35.15 3.87 13.88
C LYS A 412 33.82 3.46 14.54
N GLY A 413 33.42 2.20 14.40
CA GLY A 413 32.14 1.68 14.91
C GLY A 413 30.94 1.93 13.99
N ARG A 414 31.13 2.64 12.88
CA ARG A 414 30.08 3.00 11.90
C ARG A 414 29.72 1.85 10.96
N LYS A 415 28.70 2.05 10.12
CA LYS A 415 28.21 1.12 9.10
C LYS A 415 28.10 1.83 7.75
N MET A 416 27.93 1.05 6.70
CA MET A 416 27.60 1.58 5.37
C MET A 416 26.28 1.01 4.87
N VAL A 417 25.62 1.75 3.99
CA VAL A 417 24.43 1.31 3.24
C VAL A 417 24.66 1.54 1.76
N THR A 418 24.31 0.58 0.91
CA THR A 418 24.27 0.75 -0.56
C THR A 418 22.86 0.60 -1.10
N ILE A 419 22.52 1.42 -2.09
CA ILE A 419 21.27 1.31 -2.84
C ILE A 419 21.27 0.11 -3.79
N ILE A 420 20.15 -0.62 -3.83
CA ILE A 420 19.88 -1.75 -4.71
C ILE A 420 18.39 -1.73 -5.10
N ASP A 421 18.11 -1.45 -6.37
CA ASP A 421 16.74 -1.28 -6.88
C ASP A 421 16.28 -2.53 -7.67
N PRO A 422 14.98 -2.71 -7.93
CA PRO A 422 14.47 -3.94 -8.56
C PRO A 422 14.65 -4.01 -10.09
N HIS A 423 15.07 -2.91 -10.73
CA HIS A 423 15.23 -2.86 -12.18
C HIS A 423 16.65 -3.30 -12.57
N ILE A 424 16.77 -4.29 -13.44
CA ILE A 424 18.04 -4.90 -13.82
C ILE A 424 18.42 -4.41 -15.21
N LYS A 425 19.58 -3.76 -15.33
CA LYS A 425 20.12 -3.28 -16.61
C LYS A 425 20.10 -4.41 -17.65
N LYS A 426 19.51 -4.14 -18.81
CA LYS A 426 19.46 -5.09 -19.92
C LYS A 426 20.82 -5.20 -20.60
N ASP A 427 21.62 -6.17 -20.20
CA ASP A 427 22.97 -6.40 -20.70
C ASP A 427 23.35 -7.89 -20.58
N ASP A 428 23.47 -8.61 -21.69
CA ASP A 428 23.84 -10.04 -21.67
C ASP A 428 25.26 -10.30 -21.11
N GLY A 429 26.10 -9.25 -20.98
CA GLY A 429 27.40 -9.30 -20.29
C GLY A 429 27.30 -9.10 -18.78
N TYR A 430 26.13 -8.71 -18.24
CA TYR A 430 25.89 -8.54 -16.81
C TYR A 430 25.31 -9.85 -16.23
N PRO A 431 26.05 -10.58 -15.35
CA PRO A 431 25.63 -11.90 -14.89
C PRO A 431 24.26 -11.93 -14.24
N ILE A 432 23.90 -10.92 -13.42
CA ILE A 432 22.60 -10.89 -12.78
C ILE A 432 21.47 -10.77 -13.80
N TYR A 433 21.68 -9.95 -14.84
CA TYR A 433 20.68 -9.85 -15.90
C TYR A 433 20.51 -11.19 -16.63
N LYS A 434 21.64 -11.76 -17.04
CA LYS A 434 21.69 -12.98 -17.83
C LYS A 434 21.13 -14.18 -17.08
N ASP A 435 21.53 -14.38 -15.82
CA ASP A 435 21.07 -15.50 -15.00
C ASP A 435 19.55 -15.42 -14.79
N ALA A 436 19.02 -14.25 -14.43
CA ALA A 436 17.58 -14.07 -14.23
C ALA A 436 16.78 -14.26 -15.53
N LYS A 437 17.34 -13.86 -16.67
CA LYS A 437 16.76 -14.12 -18.01
C LYS A 437 16.72 -15.62 -18.32
N ASP A 438 17.86 -16.30 -18.16
CA ASP A 438 17.99 -17.74 -18.44
C ASP A 438 17.10 -18.59 -17.50
N MET A 439 16.85 -18.11 -16.29
CA MET A 439 15.94 -18.72 -15.30
C MET A 439 14.47 -18.29 -15.45
N GLY A 440 14.15 -17.33 -16.33
CA GLY A 440 12.79 -16.84 -16.54
C GLY A 440 12.19 -16.09 -15.33
N LEU A 441 13.00 -15.32 -14.61
CA LEU A 441 12.62 -14.67 -13.34
C LEU A 441 12.03 -13.25 -13.50
N TYR A 442 11.96 -12.73 -14.72
CA TYR A 442 11.39 -11.41 -14.99
C TYR A 442 9.88 -11.44 -15.13
N VAL A 443 9.26 -10.31 -14.77
CA VAL A 443 7.86 -10.02 -15.10
C VAL A 443 7.68 -10.12 -16.62
N LYS A 444 6.53 -10.61 -17.07
CA LYS A 444 6.21 -10.75 -18.50
C LYS A 444 5.30 -9.62 -18.98
N LYS A 445 5.29 -9.37 -20.29
CA LYS A 445 4.25 -8.57 -20.94
C LYS A 445 2.91 -9.30 -20.94
N ALA A 446 1.86 -8.64 -21.41
CA ALA A 446 0.52 -9.21 -21.53
C ALA A 446 0.43 -10.48 -22.40
N ASP A 447 1.42 -10.72 -23.27
CA ASP A 447 1.52 -11.96 -24.08
C ASP A 447 1.93 -13.20 -23.25
N GLY A 448 2.39 -13.01 -22.01
CA GLY A 448 2.84 -14.06 -21.09
C GLY A 448 4.14 -14.76 -21.49
N GLN A 449 4.80 -14.30 -22.57
CA GLN A 449 5.97 -14.95 -23.16
C GLN A 449 7.19 -14.03 -23.11
N THR A 450 7.01 -12.76 -23.48
CA THR A 450 8.08 -11.77 -23.58
C THR A 450 8.35 -11.14 -22.22
N ASP A 451 9.62 -10.98 -21.86
CA ASP A 451 10.00 -10.23 -20.65
C ASP A 451 9.51 -8.78 -20.75
N PHE A 452 9.00 -8.26 -19.64
CA PHE A 452 8.67 -6.86 -19.50
C PHE A 452 9.95 -6.03 -19.49
N GLU A 453 9.97 -4.98 -20.31
CA GLU A 453 11.11 -4.08 -20.47
C GLU A 453 10.62 -2.64 -20.34
N GLY A 454 11.36 -1.82 -19.62
CA GLY A 454 11.11 -0.40 -19.47
C GLY A 454 12.40 0.40 -19.37
N HIS A 455 12.29 1.71 -19.15
CA HIS A 455 13.43 2.58 -18.87
C HIS A 455 13.46 2.94 -17.38
N CYS A 456 14.65 2.91 -16.79
CA CYS A 456 14.95 3.48 -15.48
C CYS A 456 16.40 4.03 -15.49
N TRP A 457 17.07 4.14 -14.34
CA TRP A 457 18.42 4.69 -14.23
C TRP A 457 19.47 4.10 -15.18
N PRO A 458 19.55 2.78 -15.42
CA PRO A 458 20.54 2.21 -16.34
C PRO A 458 20.13 2.30 -17.82
N GLY A 459 19.02 2.97 -18.15
CA GLY A 459 18.37 2.93 -19.46
C GLY A 459 17.44 1.72 -19.56
N SER A 460 17.54 0.96 -20.66
CA SER A 460 16.74 -0.25 -20.86
C SER A 460 16.97 -1.26 -19.72
N SER A 461 15.87 -1.66 -19.08
CA SER A 461 15.87 -2.48 -17.88
C SER A 461 14.77 -3.54 -17.93
N ALA A 462 15.02 -4.69 -17.31
CA ALA A 462 14.02 -5.71 -17.01
C ALA A 462 13.69 -5.69 -15.50
N TYR A 463 12.51 -6.17 -15.11
CA TYR A 463 12.02 -6.07 -13.72
C TYR A 463 11.81 -7.46 -13.14
N LEU A 464 12.48 -7.77 -12.03
CA LEU A 464 12.35 -9.07 -11.38
C LEU A 464 10.93 -9.28 -10.85
N ASP A 465 10.39 -10.48 -11.04
CA ASP A 465 9.08 -10.85 -10.53
C ASP A 465 9.15 -11.36 -9.10
N PHE A 466 9.01 -10.47 -8.12
CA PHE A 466 9.07 -10.85 -6.70
C PHE A 466 7.85 -11.65 -6.21
N LEU A 467 6.79 -11.82 -7.00
CA LEU A 467 5.70 -12.74 -6.66
C LEU A 467 6.18 -14.20 -6.80
N ASN A 468 7.09 -14.47 -7.74
CA ASN A 468 7.71 -15.77 -7.92
C ASN A 468 8.62 -16.11 -6.71
N PRO A 469 8.36 -17.22 -5.98
CA PRO A 469 9.22 -17.64 -4.87
C PRO A 469 10.66 -17.98 -5.30
N GLU A 470 10.88 -18.42 -6.54
CA GLU A 470 12.24 -18.65 -7.07
C GLU A 470 13.00 -17.33 -7.24
N THR A 471 12.35 -16.27 -7.75
CA THR A 471 12.94 -14.94 -7.87
C THR A 471 13.37 -14.40 -6.51
N ARG A 472 12.53 -14.55 -5.48
CA ARG A 472 12.89 -14.13 -4.11
C ARG A 472 14.11 -14.89 -3.57
N ARG A 473 14.20 -16.20 -3.83
CA ARG A 473 15.37 -17.01 -3.44
C ARG A 473 16.63 -16.62 -4.21
N TYR A 474 16.50 -16.39 -5.52
CA TYR A 474 17.58 -15.89 -6.36
C TYR A 474 18.09 -14.54 -5.88
N TRP A 475 17.19 -13.60 -5.59
CA TRP A 475 17.50 -12.27 -5.07
C TRP A 475 18.21 -12.32 -3.73
N ALA A 476 17.65 -13.05 -2.75
CA ALA A 476 18.26 -13.22 -1.43
C ALA A 476 19.69 -13.78 -1.54
N ALA A 477 19.92 -14.74 -2.44
CA ALA A 477 21.23 -15.33 -2.65
C ALA A 477 22.27 -14.33 -3.18
N GLN A 478 21.88 -13.29 -3.93
CA GLN A 478 22.83 -12.28 -4.43
C GLN A 478 23.55 -11.52 -3.30
N PHE A 479 22.97 -11.47 -2.09
CA PHE A 479 23.55 -10.79 -0.93
C PHE A 479 24.67 -11.58 -0.23
N SER A 480 24.94 -12.82 -0.64
CA SER A 480 26.04 -13.59 -0.07
C SER A 480 27.38 -12.93 -0.40
N PHE A 481 28.35 -13.01 0.52
CA PHE A 481 29.64 -12.32 0.36
C PHE A 481 30.46 -12.81 -0.85
N ASP A 482 30.20 -14.03 -1.33
CA ASP A 482 30.80 -14.62 -2.53
C ASP A 482 30.11 -14.18 -3.85
N ARG A 483 28.93 -13.54 -3.77
CA ARG A 483 28.22 -13.00 -4.94
C ARG A 483 28.27 -11.47 -4.97
N TYR A 484 27.97 -10.82 -3.85
CA TYR A 484 28.15 -9.38 -3.72
C TYR A 484 29.61 -9.08 -3.33
N ILE A 485 30.51 -9.29 -4.29
CA ILE A 485 31.95 -9.11 -4.11
C ILE A 485 32.25 -7.68 -3.61
N GLY A 486 33.07 -7.58 -2.58
CA GLY A 486 33.41 -6.30 -1.94
C GLY A 486 32.51 -5.93 -0.75
N SER A 487 31.34 -6.57 -0.59
CA SER A 487 30.51 -6.38 0.59
C SER A 487 31.10 -7.02 1.85
N THR A 488 30.74 -6.49 3.02
CA THR A 488 31.15 -7.02 4.33
C THR A 488 29.93 -7.10 5.27
N PRO A 489 30.05 -7.74 6.45
CA PRO A 489 28.98 -7.75 7.46
C PRO A 489 28.55 -6.35 7.93
N GLN A 490 29.34 -5.30 7.66
CA GLN A 490 29.06 -3.91 8.05
C GLN A 490 28.29 -3.13 6.96
N LEU A 491 27.94 -3.77 5.84
CA LEU A 491 27.22 -3.17 4.71
C LEU A 491 25.74 -3.56 4.69
N PHE A 492 24.83 -2.61 4.80
CA PHE A 492 23.38 -2.79 4.78
C PHE A 492 22.78 -2.27 3.48
N THR A 493 21.46 -2.32 3.32
CA THR A 493 20.84 -2.11 2.01
C THR A 493 19.73 -1.07 2.04
N TRP A 494 19.68 -0.27 0.98
CA TRP A 494 18.60 0.62 0.65
C TRP A 494 17.91 0.10 -0.60
N ASN A 495 16.60 -0.11 -0.55
CA ASN A 495 15.78 -0.48 -1.70
C ASN A 495 14.94 0.72 -2.15
N ASP A 496 15.30 1.30 -3.28
CA ASP A 496 14.57 2.40 -3.88
C ASP A 496 13.87 1.95 -5.17
N MET A 497 13.09 2.85 -5.77
CA MET A 497 12.46 2.67 -7.08
C MET A 497 11.57 1.42 -7.16
N ASN A 498 11.06 0.94 -6.02
CA ASN A 498 10.44 -0.36 -5.86
C ASN A 498 8.91 -0.32 -5.84
N GLU A 499 8.31 0.74 -6.37
CA GLU A 499 6.88 0.84 -6.63
C GLU A 499 6.32 -0.30 -7.52
N PRO A 500 6.90 -0.68 -8.69
CA PRO A 500 8.18 -0.29 -9.30
C PRO A 500 8.14 1.01 -10.11
N SER A 501 9.19 1.82 -10.03
CA SER A 501 9.34 3.01 -10.88
C SER A 501 9.80 2.61 -12.28
N VAL A 502 9.03 3.02 -13.29
CA VAL A 502 9.30 2.79 -14.71
C VAL A 502 9.14 4.11 -15.46
N PHE A 503 10.24 4.78 -15.79
CA PHE A 503 10.22 6.13 -16.38
C PHE A 503 9.45 6.23 -17.69
N SER A 504 9.39 5.14 -18.46
CA SER A 504 8.66 5.05 -19.72
C SER A 504 7.27 4.43 -19.57
N GLY A 505 6.81 4.15 -18.35
CA GLY A 505 5.54 3.49 -18.07
C GLY A 505 4.41 4.48 -17.76
N PRO A 506 3.14 4.02 -17.79
CA PRO A 506 2.01 4.84 -17.36
C PRO A 506 2.19 5.23 -15.89
N GLU A 507 1.99 6.51 -15.58
CA GLU A 507 2.13 7.03 -14.22
C GLU A 507 3.50 6.74 -13.59
N VAL A 508 4.54 6.59 -14.40
CA VAL A 508 5.90 6.22 -13.95
C VAL A 508 5.94 4.84 -13.28
N THR A 509 5.04 3.92 -13.65
CA THR A 509 5.06 2.54 -13.15
C THR A 509 4.75 1.51 -14.24
N MET A 510 4.75 0.23 -13.88
CA MET A 510 4.57 -0.89 -14.80
C MET A 510 3.13 -0.95 -15.36
N ASN A 511 3.01 -1.45 -16.59
CA ASN A 511 1.72 -1.68 -17.23
C ASN A 511 0.84 -2.62 -16.40
N LYS A 512 -0.44 -2.27 -16.25
CA LYS A 512 -1.40 -3.03 -15.45
C LYS A 512 -1.63 -4.47 -15.91
N ASP A 513 -1.50 -4.72 -17.21
CA ASP A 513 -1.65 -6.03 -17.85
C ASP A 513 -0.31 -6.78 -18.01
N ALA A 514 0.79 -6.27 -17.43
CA ALA A 514 1.99 -7.08 -17.25
C ALA A 514 1.69 -8.28 -16.34
N LEU A 515 2.34 -9.43 -16.60
CA LEU A 515 2.02 -10.69 -15.97
C LEU A 515 3.14 -11.14 -15.02
N HIS A 516 2.75 -11.39 -13.79
CA HIS A 516 3.53 -12.01 -12.74
C HIS A 516 3.29 -13.52 -12.67
N PHE A 517 4.05 -14.18 -11.81
CA PHE A 517 3.99 -15.60 -11.52
C PHE A 517 2.56 -16.09 -11.33
N GLY A 518 2.21 -17.17 -12.03
CA GLY A 518 0.86 -17.75 -12.00
C GLY A 518 -0.16 -17.05 -12.91
N GLY A 519 0.28 -16.14 -13.79
CA GLY A 519 -0.62 -15.40 -14.69
C GLY A 519 -1.39 -14.28 -13.99
N ILE A 520 -0.87 -13.80 -12.86
CA ILE A 520 -1.45 -12.71 -12.09
C ILE A 520 -1.07 -11.38 -12.74
N GLU A 521 -2.06 -10.53 -13.02
CA GLU A 521 -1.82 -9.22 -13.61
C GLU A 521 -1.16 -8.27 -12.61
N HIS A 522 -0.34 -7.34 -13.09
CA HIS A 522 0.30 -6.35 -12.24
C HIS A 522 -0.72 -5.54 -11.42
N ARG A 523 -1.88 -5.24 -12.00
CA ARG A 523 -2.98 -4.55 -11.28
C ARG A 523 -3.44 -5.26 -10.00
N GLU A 524 -3.24 -6.58 -9.89
CA GLU A 524 -3.68 -7.37 -8.73
C GLU A 524 -2.69 -7.28 -7.56
N ILE A 525 -1.43 -6.98 -7.84
CA ILE A 525 -0.34 -7.08 -6.86
C ILE A 525 0.47 -5.80 -6.69
N HIS A 526 0.18 -4.76 -7.48
CA HIS A 526 1.00 -3.56 -7.63
C HIS A 526 1.48 -3.01 -6.28
N ASN A 527 0.57 -2.73 -5.33
CA ASN A 527 0.93 -2.16 -4.03
C ASN A 527 1.79 -3.10 -3.16
N MET A 528 1.85 -4.39 -3.48
CA MET A 528 2.64 -5.40 -2.76
C MET A 528 4.01 -5.67 -3.43
N TYR A 529 4.29 -5.13 -4.62
CA TYR A 529 5.54 -5.39 -5.33
C TYR A 529 6.77 -4.97 -4.52
N GLY A 530 6.79 -3.71 -4.04
CA GLY A 530 7.86 -3.19 -3.18
C GLY A 530 8.01 -3.98 -1.89
N PHE A 531 6.88 -4.37 -1.29
CA PHE A 531 6.86 -5.23 -0.11
C PHE A 531 7.57 -6.57 -0.30
N LEU A 532 7.33 -7.23 -1.44
CA LEU A 532 7.96 -8.51 -1.76
C LEU A 532 9.46 -8.34 -2.03
N GLN A 533 9.86 -7.23 -2.64
CA GLN A 533 11.26 -6.95 -2.91
C GLN A 533 12.05 -6.70 -1.62
N HIS A 534 11.61 -5.77 -0.77
CA HIS A 534 12.36 -5.45 0.45
C HIS A 534 12.34 -6.61 1.45
N SER A 535 11.28 -7.44 1.44
CA SER A 535 11.26 -8.68 2.22
C SER A 535 12.27 -9.72 1.73
N SER A 536 12.52 -9.76 0.42
CA SER A 536 13.54 -10.64 -0.17
C SER A 536 14.96 -10.15 0.14
N THR A 537 15.17 -8.83 0.14
CA THR A 537 16.42 -8.20 0.60
C THR A 537 16.70 -8.48 2.08
N PHE A 538 15.67 -8.37 2.93
CA PHE A 538 15.77 -8.72 4.36
C PHE A 538 16.23 -10.16 4.55
N GLU A 539 15.64 -11.09 3.79
CA GLU A 539 16.03 -12.49 3.83
C GLU A 539 17.49 -12.69 3.37
N GLY A 540 17.95 -12.02 2.31
CA GLY A 540 19.35 -12.11 1.86
C GLY A 540 20.35 -11.60 2.90
N GLN A 541 20.04 -10.46 3.53
CA GLN A 541 20.82 -9.88 4.63
C GLN A 541 20.88 -10.79 5.86
N LEU A 542 19.79 -11.50 6.17
CA LEU A 542 19.74 -12.48 7.25
C LEU A 542 20.57 -13.74 6.90
N GLN A 543 20.42 -14.25 5.68
CA GLN A 543 21.08 -15.48 5.21
C GLN A 543 22.60 -15.34 5.13
N ARG A 544 23.13 -14.20 4.66
CA ARG A 544 24.58 -14.00 4.51
C ARG A 544 25.36 -14.05 5.83
N THR A 545 24.67 -13.90 6.97
CA THR A 545 25.26 -14.02 8.33
C THR A 545 24.86 -15.31 9.05
N GLY A 546 24.15 -16.22 8.36
CA GLY A 546 23.61 -17.44 8.95
C GLY A 546 22.54 -17.18 10.02
N GLY A 547 21.79 -16.08 9.89
CA GLY A 547 20.74 -15.67 10.82
C GLY A 547 21.25 -15.08 12.14
N LYS A 548 22.53 -14.72 12.23
CA LYS A 548 23.14 -14.20 13.47
C LYS A 548 22.89 -12.70 13.63
N ASP A 549 22.97 -11.94 12.54
CA ASP A 549 22.85 -10.49 12.56
C ASP A 549 21.45 -10.06 12.11
N ARG A 550 20.94 -9.02 12.76
CA ARG A 550 19.66 -8.40 12.38
C ARG A 550 19.86 -7.53 11.14
N PRO A 551 19.07 -7.73 10.07
CA PRO A 551 19.13 -6.88 8.90
C PRO A 551 18.72 -5.43 9.20
N PHE A 552 19.20 -4.51 8.37
CA PHE A 552 18.66 -3.16 8.21
C PHE A 552 18.42 -2.92 6.72
N ILE A 553 17.17 -2.60 6.39
CA ILE A 553 16.72 -2.27 5.06
C ILE A 553 15.91 -0.99 5.17
N LEU A 554 16.22 0.00 4.34
CA LEU A 554 15.34 1.13 4.07
C LEU A 554 14.61 0.88 2.75
N THR A 555 13.33 1.18 2.68
CA THR A 555 12.52 1.01 1.46
C THR A 555 11.63 2.21 1.17
N ARG A 556 11.46 2.54 -0.12
CA ARG A 556 10.56 3.64 -0.54
C ARG A 556 9.12 3.15 -0.56
N SER A 557 8.89 2.10 -1.34
CA SER A 557 7.58 1.50 -1.54
C SER A 557 7.32 0.35 -0.56
N GLY A 558 6.09 0.31 -0.07
CA GLY A 558 5.67 -0.65 0.96
C GLY A 558 4.17 -0.94 0.93
N PHE A 559 3.81 -1.99 1.65
CA PHE A 559 2.44 -2.45 1.83
C PHE A 559 2.19 -2.79 3.30
N VAL A 560 0.96 -3.20 3.62
CA VAL A 560 0.64 -3.79 4.91
C VAL A 560 1.59 -4.95 5.22
N GLY A 561 2.29 -4.88 6.36
CA GLY A 561 3.29 -5.88 6.74
C GLY A 561 4.74 -5.43 6.54
N SER A 562 4.99 -4.30 5.84
CA SER A 562 6.35 -3.79 5.61
C SER A 562 7.17 -3.54 6.88
N GLN A 563 6.50 -3.26 8.01
CA GLN A 563 7.16 -3.07 9.30
C GLN A 563 7.98 -4.28 9.75
N ARG A 564 7.71 -5.47 9.20
CA ARG A 564 8.43 -6.71 9.56
C ARG A 564 9.85 -6.75 8.99
N THR A 565 10.12 -6.01 7.91
CA THR A 565 11.34 -6.20 7.12
C THR A 565 12.04 -4.92 6.69
N ALA A 566 11.46 -3.72 6.88
CA ALA A 566 12.12 -2.49 6.49
C ALA A 566 11.72 -1.28 7.36
N ALA A 567 12.62 -0.28 7.38
CA ALA A 567 12.28 1.11 7.65
C ALA A 567 11.74 1.77 6.36
N ILE A 568 10.88 2.77 6.50
CA ILE A 568 10.33 3.55 5.37
C ILE A 568 10.70 5.02 5.51
N TRP A 569 10.97 5.71 4.40
CA TRP A 569 11.06 7.17 4.41
C TRP A 569 10.07 7.79 3.44
N THR A 570 9.72 9.06 3.65
CA THR A 570 8.65 9.74 2.90
C THR A 570 9.05 10.24 1.51
N GLY A 571 9.99 9.55 0.86
CA GLY A 571 10.47 9.84 -0.49
C GLY A 571 11.06 11.23 -0.70
N ASP A 572 10.90 11.74 -1.92
CA ASP A 572 11.56 12.94 -2.43
C ASP A 572 10.83 14.22 -2.00
N ASN A 573 11.03 14.60 -0.73
CA ASN A 573 10.52 15.87 -0.21
C ASN A 573 11.30 17.08 -0.76
N THR A 574 10.80 18.28 -0.48
CA THR A 574 11.46 19.54 -0.85
C THR A 574 12.06 20.22 0.38
N ALA A 575 13.21 20.88 0.23
CA ALA A 575 13.84 21.67 1.28
C ALA A 575 13.09 23.00 1.56
N ASP A 576 11.87 22.88 2.09
CA ASP A 576 10.95 23.97 2.41
C ASP A 576 10.34 23.74 3.82
N TRP A 577 10.06 24.84 4.54
CA TRP A 577 9.40 24.81 5.86
C TRP A 577 8.07 24.04 5.88
N THR A 578 7.33 24.07 4.78
CA THR A 578 6.06 23.37 4.63
C THR A 578 6.24 21.86 4.54
N HIS A 579 7.31 21.38 3.90
CA HIS A 579 7.68 19.96 3.90
C HIS A 579 8.21 19.51 5.27
N LEU A 580 8.98 20.36 5.96
CA LEU A 580 9.34 20.09 7.36
C LEU A 580 8.09 19.95 8.25
N ALA A 581 7.07 20.80 8.04
CA ALA A 581 5.83 20.74 8.81
C ALA A 581 4.98 19.50 8.47
N ILE A 582 4.91 19.09 7.20
CA ILE A 582 4.11 17.94 6.75
C ILE A 582 4.75 16.60 7.12
N ALA A 583 6.05 16.55 7.38
CA ALA A 583 6.73 15.31 7.80
C ALA A 583 6.07 14.71 9.05
N SER A 584 5.76 15.51 10.08
CA SER A 584 5.13 15.01 11.32
C SER A 584 3.81 14.25 11.09
N PRO A 585 2.79 14.80 10.41
CA PRO A 585 1.56 14.07 10.15
C PRO A 585 1.75 12.83 9.26
N MET A 586 2.68 12.85 8.29
CA MET A 586 3.01 11.68 7.46
C MET A 586 3.62 10.53 8.28
N LEU A 587 4.61 10.83 9.14
CA LEU A 587 5.23 9.83 10.00
C LEU A 587 4.23 9.26 11.02
N LEU A 588 3.33 10.09 11.54
CA LEU A 588 2.27 9.65 12.44
C LEU A 588 1.24 8.76 11.72
N SER A 589 0.86 9.07 10.47
CA SER A 589 -0.10 8.25 9.70
C SER A 589 0.45 6.87 9.38
N LEU A 590 1.73 6.77 9.00
CA LEU A 590 2.45 5.49 8.87
C LEU A 590 2.51 4.74 10.20
N SER A 591 2.87 5.43 11.29
CA SER A 591 3.02 4.83 12.62
C SER A 591 1.72 4.25 13.16
N VAL A 592 0.60 4.98 13.06
CA VAL A 592 -0.72 4.45 13.50
C VAL A 592 -1.26 3.38 12.56
N SER A 593 -0.68 3.22 11.37
CA SER A 593 -1.01 2.14 10.44
C SER A 593 -0.12 0.92 10.60
N GLY A 594 0.64 0.85 11.70
CA GLY A 594 1.46 -0.30 12.06
C GLY A 594 2.89 -0.25 11.51
N VAL A 595 3.33 0.88 10.94
CA VAL A 595 4.69 1.08 10.39
C VAL A 595 5.41 2.18 11.18
N PRO A 596 6.00 1.86 12.35
CA PRO A 596 6.58 2.87 13.24
C PRO A 596 8.04 3.23 12.94
N PHE A 597 8.76 2.42 12.15
CA PHE A 597 10.16 2.69 11.84
C PHE A 597 10.25 3.55 10.57
N VAL A 598 10.01 4.85 10.75
CA VAL A 598 9.83 5.80 9.65
C VAL A 598 10.68 7.05 9.81
N GLY A 599 11.03 7.69 8.69
CA GLY A 599 11.74 8.97 8.62
C GLY A 599 11.31 9.81 7.42
N GLY A 600 11.78 11.05 7.33
CA GLY A 600 11.47 11.96 6.24
C GLY A 600 12.54 13.02 6.07
#